data_AF-A0A7S0HTN2-F1
#
_entry.id   AF-A0A7S0HTN2-F1
#
_cell.length_a   1.000
_cell.length_b   1.000
_cell.length_c   1.000
_cell.angle_alpha   90.00
_cell.angle_beta   90.00
_cell.angle_gamma   90.00
#
_symmetry.space_group_name_H-M   'P 1'
#
loop_
_entity.id
_entity.type
_entity.pdbx_description
1 polymer ?
#
loop_
_entity_poly.entity_id
_entity_poly.type
_entity_poly.pdbx_seq_one_letter_code
_entity_poly.pdbx_strand_id
1 'polypeptide(L)'
;ADVNITSTSSFTTTVVDSSSPSELVTFIETSAPFSVTTSAALLPATTPAPGQCGDGVLASGEECDDGDEQDGDGCSHDCKVEGPLWACTGQPSSCRLTLVPSFTHLELRGEHQLPSERNRVLVILAANVGLKASSSVTLTGLTGLSAAAQVQISGKYLASSAQWQPSTGQLYVTLSQDVSLPDVELSFEMLVDNPPQTLGNVSVSCLACTSLAVIAS
;
A
#
# COMPACT_ATOMS: atom_id res chain seq x y z
N ALA A 1 -1.13 -23.47 33.88
CA ALA A 1 -0.90 -24.74 33.17
C ALA A 1 0.46 -24.61 32.54
N ASP A 2 1.45 -25.34 33.07
CA ASP A 2 2.84 -25.20 32.66
C ASP A 2 3.03 -25.79 31.27
N VAL A 3 3.43 -24.96 30.31
CA VAL A 3 3.82 -25.41 28.97
C VAL A 3 5.32 -25.65 29.01
N ASN A 4 5.71 -26.93 29.10
CA ASN A 4 7.11 -27.34 29.05
C ASN A 4 7.52 -27.44 27.58
N ILE A 5 8.21 -26.43 27.04
CA ILE A 5 8.72 -26.44 25.67
C ILE A 5 10.17 -26.93 25.70
N THR A 6 10.37 -28.22 25.40
CA THR A 6 11.69 -28.75 25.06
C THR A 6 11.94 -28.52 23.57
N SER A 7 12.66 -27.45 23.23
CA SER A 7 13.18 -27.23 21.88
C SER A 7 14.70 -27.35 21.85
N THR A 8 15.22 -28.30 21.06
CA THR A 8 16.65 -28.49 20.79
C THR A 8 17.10 -27.75 19.53
N SER A 9 16.55 -26.56 19.27
CA SER A 9 16.97 -25.73 18.13
C SER A 9 17.81 -24.56 18.62
N SER A 10 19.07 -24.52 18.18
CA SER A 10 19.96 -23.36 18.30
C SER A 10 19.30 -22.13 17.69
N PHE A 11 18.86 -21.20 18.53
CA PHE A 11 18.36 -19.88 18.09
C PHE A 11 19.42 -18.83 18.38
N THR A 12 19.79 -18.06 17.36
CA THR A 12 20.57 -16.84 17.51
C THR A 12 19.58 -15.69 17.61
N THR A 13 19.38 -15.16 18.82
CA THR A 13 18.57 -13.95 19.04
C THR A 13 19.50 -12.79 19.33
N THR A 14 19.27 -11.66 18.66
CA THR A 14 19.90 -10.38 18.96
C THR A 14 19.05 -9.65 20.00
N VAL A 15 19.58 -9.49 21.22
CA VAL A 15 18.96 -8.62 22.23
C VAL A 15 19.59 -7.25 22.06
N VAL A 16 18.78 -6.27 21.66
CA VAL A 16 19.16 -4.85 21.66
C VAL A 16 18.74 -4.30 23.02
N ASP A 17 19.71 -4.14 23.92
CA ASP A 17 19.53 -3.38 25.15
C ASP A 17 19.63 -1.89 24.82
N SER A 18 18.54 -1.15 24.99
CA SER A 18 18.44 0.28 24.72
C SER A 18 19.08 1.16 25.81
N SER A 19 19.77 0.58 26.79
CA SER A 19 20.34 1.33 27.91
C SER A 19 21.88 1.43 27.98
N SER A 20 22.67 0.72 27.16
CA SER A 20 24.14 0.93 27.12
C SER A 20 24.85 0.26 25.93
N PRO A 21 25.52 0.99 25.01
CA PRO A 21 26.16 0.40 23.83
C PRO A 21 27.68 0.25 24.03
N SER A 22 28.14 -0.73 24.80
CA SER A 22 29.55 -1.20 24.73
C SER A 22 29.84 -2.35 25.67
N GLU A 23 29.53 -3.59 25.28
CA GLU A 23 30.39 -4.75 25.58
C GLU A 23 30.02 -5.95 24.71
N LEU A 24 31.01 -6.51 24.01
CA LEU A 24 30.90 -7.78 23.29
C LEU A 24 30.93 -8.90 24.32
N VAL A 25 29.78 -9.44 24.69
CA VAL A 25 29.70 -10.63 25.54
C VAL A 25 29.71 -11.88 24.67
N THR A 26 30.85 -12.56 24.62
CA THR A 26 30.98 -13.88 23.98
C THR A 26 30.57 -14.94 25.00
N PHE A 27 29.43 -15.61 24.80
CA PHE A 27 29.02 -16.72 25.67
C PHE A 27 29.66 -18.04 25.19
N ILE A 28 30.31 -18.73 26.14
CA ILE A 28 30.85 -20.09 26.00
C ILE A 28 29.68 -21.07 26.04
N GLU A 29 29.65 -22.04 25.12
CA GLU A 29 28.65 -23.11 25.11
C GLU A 29 28.69 -23.90 26.42
N THR A 30 27.57 -23.88 27.15
CA THR A 30 27.33 -24.82 28.25
C THR A 30 26.12 -25.66 27.89
N SER A 31 26.30 -26.98 27.86
CA SER A 31 25.28 -27.98 27.55
C SER A 31 24.32 -28.23 28.72
N ALA A 32 24.03 -27.21 29.52
CA ALA A 32 23.10 -27.29 30.63
C ALA A 32 21.75 -26.68 30.22
N PRO A 33 20.61 -27.31 30.55
CA PRO A 33 19.31 -26.69 30.34
C PRO A 33 19.21 -25.46 31.24
N PHE A 34 19.38 -24.27 30.67
CA PHE A 34 19.04 -23.02 31.35
C PHE A 34 17.55 -22.72 31.09
N SER A 35 16.79 -22.49 32.15
CA SER A 35 15.44 -21.95 32.02
C SER A 35 15.55 -20.44 31.95
N VAL A 36 15.27 -19.84 30.79
CA VAL A 36 15.03 -18.39 30.73
C VAL A 36 13.63 -18.17 31.28
N THR A 37 13.54 -17.68 32.51
CA THR A 37 12.28 -17.16 33.03
C THR A 37 12.02 -15.84 32.34
N THR A 38 11.40 -15.86 31.16
CA THR A 38 10.74 -14.67 30.63
C THR A 38 9.56 -14.37 31.55
N SER A 39 9.81 -13.67 32.65
CA SER A 39 8.77 -12.92 33.33
C SER A 39 8.39 -11.74 32.43
N ALA A 40 7.74 -12.04 31.31
CA ALA A 40 6.77 -11.12 30.74
C ALA A 40 5.61 -11.13 31.72
N ALA A 41 5.77 -10.38 32.82
CA ALA A 41 4.60 -9.86 33.49
C ALA A 41 3.91 -8.99 32.44
N LEU A 42 2.95 -9.58 31.71
CA LEU A 42 1.91 -8.83 31.04
C LEU A 42 1.31 -7.96 32.14
N LEU A 43 1.75 -6.71 32.22
CA LEU A 43 1.00 -5.68 32.92
C LEU A 43 -0.43 -5.85 32.38
N PRO A 44 -1.45 -5.95 33.23
CA PRO A 44 -2.81 -5.92 32.72
C PRO A 44 -2.88 -4.63 31.90
N ALA A 45 -3.24 -4.74 30.61
CA ALA A 45 -3.64 -3.57 29.84
C ALA A 45 -4.70 -2.90 30.71
N THR A 46 -4.33 -1.80 31.36
CA THR A 46 -5.21 -1.09 32.26
C THR A 46 -6.20 -0.44 31.35
N THR A 47 -7.29 -1.17 31.08
CA THR A 47 -8.41 -0.65 30.30
C THR A 47 -8.84 0.66 30.98
N PRO A 48 -8.75 1.78 30.27
CA PRO A 48 -9.18 3.09 30.72
C PRO A 48 -10.59 3.08 31.31
N ALA A 49 -10.84 4.01 32.23
CA ALA A 49 -12.15 4.10 32.87
C ALA A 49 -13.24 4.50 31.86
N PRO A 50 -14.52 4.14 32.09
CA PRO A 50 -15.59 4.46 31.14
C PRO A 50 -15.67 5.96 30.83
N GLY A 51 -15.70 6.31 29.54
CA GLY A 51 -15.68 7.66 29.00
C GLY A 51 -14.30 8.33 28.97
N GLN A 52 -13.23 7.55 29.17
CA GLN A 52 -11.85 7.97 28.86
C GLN A 52 -11.38 7.28 27.59
N CYS A 53 -10.43 7.92 26.91
CA CYS A 53 -9.83 7.36 25.72
C CYS A 53 -9.25 5.97 26.00
N GLY A 54 -9.56 5.02 25.13
CA GLY A 54 -9.10 3.64 25.18
C GLY A 54 -10.04 2.72 25.96
N ASP A 55 -11.25 3.16 26.34
CA ASP A 55 -12.24 2.30 27.00
C ASP A 55 -13.00 1.38 26.01
N GLY A 56 -12.73 1.54 24.71
CA GLY A 56 -13.34 0.82 23.61
C GLY A 56 -14.71 1.38 23.21
N VAL A 57 -15.12 2.53 23.73
CA VAL A 57 -16.43 3.15 23.54
C VAL A 57 -16.25 4.56 22.99
N LEU A 58 -16.44 4.70 21.67
CA LEU A 58 -16.35 5.99 20.98
C LEU A 58 -17.31 7.04 21.58
N ALA A 59 -16.76 7.92 22.40
CA ALA A 59 -17.47 8.96 23.13
C ALA A 59 -17.53 10.28 22.34
N SER A 60 -18.32 11.23 22.86
CA SER A 60 -18.46 12.56 22.23
C SER A 60 -17.15 13.35 22.32
N GLY A 61 -16.46 13.53 21.20
CA GLY A 61 -15.21 14.31 21.09
C GLY A 61 -14.02 13.48 20.61
N GLU A 62 -14.15 12.16 20.67
CA GLU A 62 -13.20 11.19 20.15
C GLU A 62 -13.40 10.98 18.64
N GLU A 63 -12.31 10.72 17.93
CA GLU A 63 -12.35 10.37 16.50
C GLU A 63 -12.21 8.87 16.27
N CYS A 64 -11.61 8.17 17.23
CA CYS A 64 -11.44 6.73 17.34
C CYS A 64 -11.31 6.36 18.82
N ASP A 65 -11.48 5.09 19.13
CA ASP A 65 -11.17 4.46 20.42
C ASP A 65 -11.06 2.94 20.16
N ASP A 66 -9.86 2.40 20.08
CA ASP A 66 -9.56 0.99 19.81
C ASP A 66 -9.36 0.13 21.06
N GLY A 67 -9.62 0.69 22.24
CA GLY A 67 -9.62 -0.05 23.50
C GLY A 67 -8.28 -0.04 24.24
N ASP A 68 -7.34 0.81 23.85
CA ASP A 68 -6.16 1.14 24.63
C ASP A 68 -5.66 2.59 24.39
N GLU A 69 -4.52 2.95 24.98
CA GLU A 69 -3.87 4.27 24.85
C GLU A 69 -2.52 4.16 24.11
N GLN A 70 -2.33 3.15 23.26
CA GLN A 70 -1.07 2.84 22.59
C GLN A 70 -0.97 3.60 21.26
N ASP A 71 -0.11 4.63 21.19
CA ASP A 71 0.18 5.26 19.91
C ASP A 71 0.81 4.26 18.90
N GLY A 72 0.52 4.45 17.61
CA GLY A 72 1.14 3.74 16.47
C GLY A 72 0.28 2.65 15.81
N ASP A 73 -0.93 2.41 16.28
CA ASP A 73 -1.88 1.43 15.74
C ASP A 73 -3.07 2.07 14.99
N GLY A 74 -3.06 3.40 14.89
CA GLY A 74 -4.05 4.19 14.17
C GLY A 74 -4.99 4.99 15.06
N CYS A 75 -5.05 4.73 16.37
CA CYS A 75 -5.69 5.61 17.34
C CYS A 75 -4.69 6.08 18.39
N SER A 76 -4.46 7.38 18.48
CA SER A 76 -3.53 7.92 19.48
C SER A 76 -4.12 7.82 20.89
N HIS A 77 -3.27 7.94 21.91
CA HIS A 77 -3.68 8.06 23.33
C HIS A 77 -4.63 9.23 23.64
N ASP A 78 -4.77 10.19 22.71
CA ASP A 78 -5.71 11.32 22.78
C ASP A 78 -7.03 11.03 22.04
N CYS A 79 -7.26 9.79 21.59
CA CYS A 79 -8.39 9.32 20.80
C CYS A 79 -8.58 10.12 19.51
N LYS A 80 -7.44 10.33 18.83
CA LYS A 80 -7.33 10.97 17.52
C LYS A 80 -6.81 9.96 16.51
N VAL A 81 -7.37 10.00 15.31
CA VAL A 81 -6.86 9.17 14.22
C VAL A 81 -5.45 9.64 13.87
N GLU A 82 -4.50 8.72 13.79
CA GLU A 82 -3.06 9.01 13.67
C GLU A 82 -2.62 9.46 12.26
N GLY A 83 -3.34 10.40 11.68
CA GLY A 83 -3.05 11.00 10.38
C GLY A 83 -3.89 10.43 9.23
N PRO A 84 -3.68 10.93 8.00
CA PRO A 84 -4.59 10.72 6.88
C PRO A 84 -4.54 9.32 6.27
N LEU A 85 -3.54 8.52 6.64
CA LEU A 85 -3.38 7.15 6.15
C LEU A 85 -4.10 6.14 7.04
N TRP A 86 -4.70 6.52 8.16
CA TRP A 86 -5.46 5.61 9.00
C TRP A 86 -6.96 5.78 8.77
N ALA A 87 -7.66 4.65 8.70
CA ALA A 87 -9.10 4.62 8.73
C ALA A 87 -9.54 3.75 9.91
N CYS A 88 -10.20 4.38 10.87
CA CYS A 88 -10.76 3.73 12.05
C CYS A 88 -12.28 3.66 11.90
N THR A 89 -12.86 2.49 12.15
CA THR A 89 -14.31 2.28 12.07
C THR A 89 -14.77 1.30 13.14
N GLY A 90 -16.02 1.43 13.57
CA GLY A 90 -16.62 0.54 14.57
C GLY A 90 -16.50 1.05 16.00
N GLN A 91 -16.90 0.21 16.94
CA GLN A 91 -16.80 0.43 18.38
C GLN A 91 -16.66 -0.93 19.10
N PRO A 92 -15.51 -1.27 19.67
CA PRO A 92 -14.24 -0.54 19.60
C PRO A 92 -13.80 -0.30 18.15
N SER A 93 -13.08 0.79 17.94
CA SER A 93 -12.52 1.17 16.65
C SER A 93 -11.55 0.11 16.19
N SER A 94 -11.69 -0.33 14.95
CA SER A 94 -10.67 -1.13 14.27
C SER A 94 -9.99 -0.22 13.27
N CYS A 95 -8.74 0.14 13.57
CA CYS A 95 -7.92 0.99 12.75
C CYS A 95 -7.09 0.17 11.75
N ARG A 96 -7.01 0.66 10.51
CA ARG A 96 -6.13 0.08 9.49
C ARG A 96 -5.52 1.16 8.63
N LEU A 97 -4.31 0.88 8.13
CA LEU A 97 -3.67 1.71 7.12
C LEU A 97 -4.45 1.65 5.79
N THR A 98 -4.98 2.80 5.39
CA THR A 98 -5.51 3.09 4.07
C THR A 98 -4.37 3.63 3.20
N LEU A 99 -3.83 2.73 2.38
CA LEU A 99 -2.81 3.08 1.41
C LEU A 99 -3.47 3.69 0.17
N VAL A 100 -3.26 4.99 -0.06
CA VAL A 100 -3.77 5.67 -1.25
C VAL A 100 -2.82 5.43 -2.43
N PRO A 101 -3.31 4.86 -3.55
CA PRO A 101 -2.50 4.68 -4.74
C PRO A 101 -2.09 6.01 -5.35
N SER A 102 -0.78 6.19 -5.54
CA SER A 102 -0.16 7.31 -6.25
C SER A 102 0.84 6.78 -7.28
N PHE A 103 1.04 7.56 -8.35
CA PHE A 103 1.91 7.18 -9.47
C PHE A 103 3.02 8.20 -9.61
N THR A 104 4.27 7.78 -9.43
CA THR A 104 5.44 8.67 -9.36
C THR A 104 6.27 8.69 -10.64
N HIS A 105 6.14 7.65 -11.48
CA HIS A 105 6.78 7.56 -12.78
C HIS A 105 5.70 7.48 -13.87
N LEU A 106 5.65 8.46 -14.76
CA LEU A 106 4.91 8.39 -16.02
C LEU A 106 5.90 8.62 -17.14
N GLU A 107 6.10 7.60 -17.95
CA GLU A 107 6.93 7.69 -19.14
C GLU A 107 6.13 7.27 -20.38
N LEU A 108 6.21 8.10 -21.42
CA LEU A 108 5.54 7.89 -22.70
C LEU A 108 6.60 7.90 -23.81
N ARG A 109 6.80 6.76 -24.48
CA ARG A 109 7.72 6.65 -25.62
C ARG A 109 6.95 6.26 -26.87
N GLY A 110 6.84 7.19 -27.83
CA GLY A 110 6.30 6.90 -29.16
C GLY A 110 7.37 6.36 -30.10
N GLU A 111 7.04 5.36 -30.92
CA GLU A 111 7.93 4.87 -31.99
C GLU A 111 8.14 5.92 -33.09
N HIS A 112 7.11 6.71 -33.42
CA HIS A 112 7.14 7.71 -34.48
C HIS A 112 6.42 9.02 -34.10
N GLN A 113 6.84 10.16 -34.66
CA GLN A 113 6.18 11.47 -34.49
C GLN A 113 5.49 11.95 -35.78
N LEU A 114 5.15 11.04 -36.68
CA LEU A 114 4.59 11.36 -37.99
C LEU A 114 3.06 11.53 -37.88
N PRO A 115 2.50 12.70 -38.27
CA PRO A 115 1.06 12.87 -38.37
C PRO A 115 0.46 11.87 -39.38
N SER A 116 -0.71 11.30 -39.08
CA SER A 116 -1.48 10.38 -39.96
C SER A 116 -1.02 8.91 -40.03
N GLU A 117 -0.02 8.48 -39.27
CA GLU A 117 0.34 7.06 -39.13
C GLU A 117 -0.11 6.48 -37.78
N ARG A 118 -0.18 5.15 -37.70
CA ARG A 118 -0.34 4.45 -36.42
C ARG A 118 0.93 4.61 -35.62
N ASN A 119 0.80 5.08 -34.37
CA ASN A 119 1.91 5.19 -33.45
C ASN A 119 1.73 4.20 -32.31
N ARG A 120 2.81 3.48 -31.99
CA ARG A 120 2.88 2.67 -30.77
C ARG A 120 3.49 3.54 -29.68
N VAL A 121 2.81 3.62 -28.54
CA VAL A 121 3.28 4.32 -27.36
C VAL A 121 3.48 3.32 -26.24
N LEU A 122 4.70 3.23 -25.74
CA LEU A 122 5.01 2.53 -24.50
C LEU A 122 4.68 3.45 -23.32
N VAL A 123 3.86 2.95 -22.40
CA VAL A 123 3.48 3.61 -21.15
C VAL A 123 4.07 2.83 -20.00
N ILE A 124 4.81 3.51 -19.13
CA ILE A 124 5.33 2.93 -17.89
C ILE A 124 4.79 3.75 -16.71
N LEU A 125 4.11 3.08 -15.80
CA LEU A 125 3.54 3.64 -14.58
C LEU A 125 4.11 2.90 -13.36
N ALA A 126 4.58 3.62 -12.35
CA ALA A 126 4.96 3.02 -11.07
C ALA A 126 3.99 3.43 -9.97
N ALA A 127 3.25 2.49 -9.39
CA ALA A 127 2.39 2.74 -8.23
C ALA A 127 3.21 2.64 -6.92
N ASN A 128 2.87 3.44 -5.92
CA ASN A 128 3.47 3.35 -4.58
C ASN A 128 3.01 2.11 -3.78
N VAL A 129 1.94 1.45 -4.20
CA VAL A 129 1.27 0.36 -3.47
C VAL A 129 0.82 -0.72 -4.45
N GLY A 130 0.60 -1.94 -3.94
CA GLY A 130 -0.02 -2.98 -4.76
C GLY A 130 -1.46 -2.63 -5.13
N LEU A 131 -1.92 -3.03 -6.31
CA LEU A 131 -3.26 -2.77 -6.83
C LEU A 131 -4.04 -4.08 -7.03
N LYS A 132 -5.29 -4.12 -6.56
CA LYS A 132 -6.18 -5.26 -6.80
C LYS A 132 -6.66 -5.34 -8.25
N ALA A 133 -6.95 -6.55 -8.72
CA ALA A 133 -7.68 -6.79 -9.96
C ALA A 133 -8.97 -5.94 -10.01
N SER A 134 -9.39 -5.54 -11.19
CA SER A 134 -10.50 -4.59 -11.43
C SER A 134 -10.24 -3.14 -11.04
N SER A 135 -9.10 -2.81 -10.43
CA SER A 135 -8.70 -1.41 -10.25
C SER A 135 -8.62 -0.71 -11.61
N SER A 136 -9.10 0.55 -11.68
CA SER A 136 -9.18 1.31 -12.93
C SER A 136 -8.29 2.55 -12.90
N VAL A 137 -7.16 2.47 -13.60
CA VAL A 137 -6.20 3.57 -13.74
C VAL A 137 -6.62 4.46 -14.90
N THR A 138 -6.68 5.77 -14.65
CA THR A 138 -7.11 6.77 -15.63
C THR A 138 -5.93 7.66 -16.02
N LEU A 139 -5.60 7.69 -17.30
CA LEU A 139 -4.69 8.67 -17.89
C LEU A 139 -5.52 9.82 -18.46
N THR A 140 -5.21 11.05 -18.08
CA THR A 140 -5.88 12.27 -18.56
C THR A 140 -4.88 13.16 -19.29
N GLY A 141 -5.32 13.91 -20.29
CA GLY A 141 -4.45 14.84 -21.03
C GLY A 141 -3.80 14.23 -22.27
N LEU A 142 -4.24 13.03 -22.68
CA LEU A 142 -3.91 12.44 -23.98
C LEU A 142 -4.65 13.22 -25.08
N THR A 143 -4.16 14.43 -25.38
CA THR A 143 -4.77 15.30 -26.39
C THR A 143 -4.36 14.87 -27.80
N GLY A 144 -5.26 15.04 -28.77
CA GLY A 144 -4.96 14.83 -30.19
C GLY A 144 -5.50 13.53 -30.81
N LEU A 145 -6.00 12.59 -30.01
CA LEU A 145 -6.60 11.36 -30.55
C LEU A 145 -7.99 11.65 -31.12
N SER A 146 -8.20 11.33 -32.39
CA SER A 146 -9.51 11.49 -33.04
C SER A 146 -10.57 10.58 -32.40
N ALA A 147 -11.87 10.88 -32.58
CA ALA A 147 -12.94 9.98 -32.15
C ALA A 147 -12.91 8.61 -32.84
N ALA A 148 -12.17 8.49 -33.95
CA ALA A 148 -11.95 7.25 -34.68
C ALA A 148 -10.69 6.49 -34.21
N ALA A 149 -9.92 7.02 -33.24
CA ALA A 149 -8.74 6.36 -32.73
C ALA A 149 -9.12 5.05 -32.04
N GLN A 150 -8.68 3.93 -32.60
CA GLN A 150 -8.77 2.64 -31.93
C GLN A 150 -7.59 2.53 -30.98
N VAL A 151 -7.84 2.49 -29.68
CA VAL A 151 -6.80 2.22 -28.68
C VAL A 151 -6.76 0.73 -28.43
N GLN A 152 -5.70 0.08 -28.90
CA GLN A 152 -5.41 -1.31 -28.55
C GLN A 152 -4.34 -1.33 -27.46
N ILE A 153 -4.65 -1.95 -26.32
CA ILE A 153 -3.70 -2.09 -25.22
C ILE A 153 -3.17 -3.52 -25.12
N SER A 154 -1.89 -3.64 -24.76
CA SER A 154 -1.26 -4.93 -24.45
C SER A 154 -0.33 -4.76 -23.25
N GLY A 155 -0.53 -5.56 -22.20
CA GLY A 155 0.26 -5.52 -20.99
C GLY A 155 -0.03 -6.72 -20.08
N LYS A 156 0.94 -7.10 -19.24
CA LYS A 156 0.90 -8.31 -18.41
C LYS A 156 -0.28 -8.34 -17.42
N TYR A 157 -0.63 -7.18 -16.84
CA TYR A 157 -1.61 -7.07 -15.75
C TYR A 157 -2.93 -6.43 -16.18
N LEU A 158 -3.09 -6.16 -17.47
CA LEU A 158 -4.22 -5.38 -17.98
C LEU A 158 -5.32 -6.29 -18.53
N ALA A 159 -6.55 -5.80 -18.48
CA ALA A 159 -7.62 -6.34 -19.29
C ALA A 159 -7.27 -6.21 -20.78
N SER A 160 -7.85 -7.08 -21.61
CA SER A 160 -7.61 -7.09 -23.06
C SER A 160 -8.15 -5.87 -23.81
N SER A 161 -8.84 -4.96 -23.11
CA SER A 161 -9.37 -3.72 -23.70
C SER A 161 -9.31 -2.57 -22.71
N ALA A 162 -9.11 -1.37 -23.24
CA ALA A 162 -9.19 -0.10 -22.52
C ALA A 162 -10.36 0.73 -23.05
N GLN A 163 -10.93 1.60 -22.23
CA GLN A 163 -11.98 2.52 -22.67
C GLN A 163 -11.36 3.87 -23.02
N TRP A 164 -11.60 4.35 -24.24
CA TRP A 164 -11.12 5.64 -24.73
C TRP A 164 -12.27 6.66 -24.77
N GLN A 165 -12.07 7.82 -24.15
CA GLN A 165 -13.03 8.93 -24.17
C GLN A 165 -12.40 10.13 -24.91
N PRO A 166 -12.65 10.25 -26.23
CA PRO A 166 -12.00 11.27 -27.05
C PRO A 166 -12.40 12.70 -26.71
N SER A 167 -13.62 12.92 -26.22
CA SER A 167 -14.13 14.23 -25.84
C SER A 167 -13.38 14.84 -24.64
N THR A 168 -12.85 14.00 -23.74
CA THR A 168 -12.14 14.43 -22.52
C THR A 168 -10.64 14.14 -22.57
N GLY A 169 -10.17 13.41 -23.58
CA GLY A 169 -8.77 13.00 -23.67
C GLY A 169 -8.37 11.99 -22.59
N GLN A 170 -9.31 11.13 -22.19
CA GLN A 170 -9.14 10.19 -21.08
C GLN A 170 -9.06 8.74 -21.57
N LEU A 171 -8.09 8.01 -21.04
CA LEU A 171 -7.92 6.58 -21.24
C LEU A 171 -8.11 5.86 -19.90
N TYR A 172 -9.08 4.95 -19.85
CA TYR A 172 -9.34 4.10 -18.69
C TYR A 172 -8.76 2.71 -18.94
N VAL A 173 -7.87 2.30 -18.04
CA VAL A 173 -7.19 1.01 -18.10
C VAL A 173 -7.58 0.21 -16.86
N THR A 174 -8.13 -0.98 -17.07
CA THR A 174 -8.56 -1.86 -15.97
C THR A 174 -7.57 -2.99 -15.79
N LEU A 175 -7.21 -3.30 -14.56
CA LEU A 175 -6.36 -4.45 -14.23
C LEU A 175 -7.15 -5.75 -14.34
N SER A 176 -6.57 -6.77 -14.98
CA SER A 176 -7.15 -8.12 -15.07
C SER A 176 -6.77 -9.00 -13.88
N GLN A 177 -5.70 -8.66 -13.17
CA GLN A 177 -5.16 -9.43 -12.06
C GLN A 177 -4.47 -8.51 -11.03
N ASP A 178 -4.20 -9.05 -9.85
CA ASP A 178 -3.51 -8.34 -8.76
C ASP A 178 -2.07 -7.98 -9.14
N VAL A 179 -1.61 -6.82 -8.67
CA VAL A 179 -0.27 -6.28 -8.86
C VAL A 179 0.30 -6.03 -7.48
N SER A 180 1.29 -6.81 -7.06
CA SER A 180 1.87 -6.75 -5.70
C SER A 180 3.33 -6.32 -5.75
N LEU A 181 3.83 -5.76 -4.65
CA LEU A 181 5.25 -5.43 -4.49
C LEU A 181 6.14 -6.70 -4.65
N PRO A 182 7.34 -6.56 -5.25
CA PRO A 182 7.95 -5.33 -5.77
C PRO A 182 7.46 -4.91 -7.16
N ASP A 183 6.63 -5.73 -7.83
CA ASP A 183 6.18 -5.56 -9.21
C ASP A 183 5.01 -4.56 -9.35
N VAL A 184 5.14 -3.36 -8.77
CA VAL A 184 4.13 -2.28 -8.87
C VAL A 184 4.27 -1.42 -10.13
N GLU A 185 5.15 -1.85 -11.05
CA GLU A 185 5.33 -1.24 -12.35
C GLU A 185 4.33 -1.83 -13.36
N LEU A 186 3.45 -0.97 -13.88
CA LEU A 186 2.56 -1.26 -14.99
C LEU A 186 3.21 -0.77 -16.27
N SER A 187 3.65 -1.71 -17.09
CA SER A 187 4.15 -1.44 -18.44
C SER A 187 3.17 -1.99 -19.47
N PHE A 188 2.75 -1.12 -20.39
CA PHE A 188 1.87 -1.52 -21.48
C PHE A 188 2.11 -0.69 -22.73
N GLU A 189 1.83 -1.32 -23.86
CA GLU A 189 1.84 -0.65 -25.15
C GLU A 189 0.42 -0.28 -25.54
N MET A 190 0.25 0.93 -26.07
CA MET A 190 -0.97 1.36 -26.74
C MET A 190 -0.68 1.65 -28.21
N LEU A 191 -1.48 1.09 -29.10
CA LEU A 191 -1.50 1.46 -30.52
C LEU A 191 -2.59 2.50 -30.74
N VAL A 192 -2.24 3.63 -31.36
CA VAL A 192 -3.16 4.74 -31.61
C VAL A 192 -3.07 5.23 -33.06
N ASP A 193 -4.24 5.45 -33.68
CA ASP A 193 -4.35 6.08 -35.00
C ASP A 193 -4.29 7.63 -34.86
N ASN A 194 -3.33 8.27 -35.53
CA ASN A 194 -3.23 9.73 -35.74
C ASN A 194 -3.05 10.60 -34.46
N PRO A 195 -1.87 10.63 -33.82
CA PRO A 195 -1.64 11.57 -32.71
C PRO A 195 -0.87 12.85 -33.16
N PRO A 196 -1.45 14.05 -33.09
CA PRO A 196 -0.70 15.29 -32.95
C PRO A 196 -0.07 15.34 -31.55
N GLN A 197 1.25 15.52 -31.50
CA GLN A 197 2.05 15.38 -30.28
C GLN A 197 2.28 16.73 -29.59
N THR A 198 1.69 16.91 -28.41
CA THR A 198 2.38 17.56 -27.27
C THR A 198 2.05 16.75 -26.01
N LEU A 199 2.84 15.72 -25.71
CA LEU A 199 2.66 14.80 -24.58
C LEU A 199 2.94 15.41 -23.18
N GLY A 200 3.12 16.72 -23.08
CA GLY A 200 3.65 17.36 -21.87
C GLY A 200 2.70 17.43 -20.67
N ASN A 201 1.39 17.20 -20.87
CA ASN A 201 0.36 17.46 -19.85
C ASN A 201 -0.45 16.21 -19.48
N VAL A 202 0.15 15.02 -19.56
CA VAL A 202 -0.55 13.79 -19.16
C VAL A 202 -0.45 13.57 -17.66
N SER A 203 -1.57 13.30 -17.01
CA SER A 203 -1.65 12.96 -15.58
C SER A 203 -2.25 11.57 -15.38
N VAL A 204 -1.88 10.93 -14.27
CA VAL A 204 -2.34 9.59 -13.90
C VAL A 204 -3.09 9.68 -12.59
N SER A 205 -4.26 9.06 -12.53
CA SER A 205 -5.08 9.00 -11.33
C SER A 205 -5.73 7.64 -11.20
N CYS A 206 -6.15 7.29 -9.99
CA CYS A 206 -6.98 6.11 -9.77
C CYS A 206 -8.06 6.37 -8.74
N LEU A 207 -9.27 6.68 -9.21
CA LEU A 207 -10.41 7.01 -8.34
C LEU A 207 -11.07 5.77 -7.71
N ALA A 208 -10.85 4.58 -8.28
CA ALA A 208 -11.47 3.33 -7.82
C ALA A 208 -10.44 2.21 -7.63
N CYS A 209 -9.19 2.55 -7.35
CA CYS A 209 -8.18 1.54 -7.01
C CYS A 209 -8.37 1.08 -5.57
N THR A 210 -8.35 -0.23 -5.39
CA THR A 210 -8.21 -0.83 -4.07
C THR A 210 -6.76 -1.24 -3.89
N SER A 211 -6.10 -0.72 -2.86
CA SER A 211 -4.74 -1.14 -2.51
C SER A 211 -4.75 -2.57 -2.00
N LEU A 212 -3.77 -3.37 -2.44
CA LEU A 212 -3.39 -4.58 -1.70
C LEU A 212 -2.78 -4.13 -0.38
N ALA A 213 -3.35 -4.58 0.74
CA ALA A 213 -2.76 -4.38 2.05
C ALA A 213 -1.32 -4.91 2.01
N VAL A 214 -0.36 -4.09 2.44
CA VAL A 214 0.95 -4.60 2.81
C VAL A 214 0.70 -5.43 4.05
N ILE A 215 0.89 -6.74 3.96
CA ILE A 215 0.85 -7.59 5.14
C ILE A 215 2.03 -7.10 6.00
N ALA A 216 1.75 -6.33 7.05
CA ALA A 216 2.74 -6.04 8.07
C ALA A 216 3.09 -7.39 8.70
N SER A 217 4.28 -7.89 8.38
CA SER A 217 4.86 -9.11 8.94
C SER A 217 5.46 -8.85 10.30
#